data_AF-A0A0P6WYR2-F1
#
_entry.id   AF-A0A0P6WYR2-F1
#
_cell.length_a   1.000
_cell.length_b   1.000
_cell.length_c   1.000
_cell.angle_alpha   90.00
_cell.angle_beta   90.00
_cell.angle_gamma   90.00
#
_symmetry.space_group_name_H-M   'P 1'
#
loop_
_entity.id
_entity.type
_entity.pdbx_description
1 polymer ?
#
loop_
_entity_poly.entity_id
_entity_poly.type
_entity_poly.pdbx_seq_one_letter_code
_entity_poly.pdbx_strand_id
1 'polypeptide(L)'
;MNEPLTIRWFLRDNTPSLPPPFPIRVERLVWEEPGGAAVAVLRADCGACSLLDAAEWAADALRRPLILYSPAGEACWNGFIGRVEILNGAAGLYFDLSHLANRVAAVYSPLVNEPPFTARRTRSDWVEDRLSQSRYGRKERLLHLNEEQPESLLAACRAALQGSALPQGQAFLPARPSPPAMRLIGRGWFSTLNWAYLRVGGGVEGFVEAAQTTQTLGRSATSDALLAQSFQTADGPLYLLEAGLNLRRSGTPGDEITLTVCADQNGVPGAGLASVGLPAALISSGRMWARFRFEQPPLLQANTPYWLRIGRSGALNTSHYYILYRESGDPYPRGKMLQWNGSAWVDTSGGLTDLNFYISAGQSRRTRVLELCAAPAGGQFLRSVHLRAELDGVVPFADEGLRPCGEVLLDLLSRGDTQGRRLRALVNAERDLIIEPLPPEDNPAWLLGMDGRLTALSGRPARLGEPLTGEWARLSGGGAARPLLLRRVVWTPQAGLRVSAVGGEPAFPLSRS
;
A
#
# COMPACT_ATOMS: atom_id res chain seq x y z
N MET A 1 -29.79 4.74 -30.34
CA MET A 1 -29.10 5.89 -30.98
C MET A 1 -27.65 5.83 -30.54
N ASN A 2 -26.70 5.73 -31.47
CA ASN A 2 -25.26 5.78 -31.19
C ASN A 2 -24.94 7.20 -30.68
N GLU A 3 -24.59 7.34 -29.40
CA GLU A 3 -24.03 8.58 -28.87
C GLU A 3 -22.63 8.78 -29.49
N PRO A 4 -22.38 9.85 -30.28
CA PRO A 4 -21.06 10.09 -30.84
C PRO A 4 -20.07 10.48 -29.74
N LEU A 5 -19.09 9.61 -29.48
CA LEU A 5 -18.02 9.88 -28.52
C LEU A 5 -16.85 10.58 -29.20
N THR A 6 -16.31 11.60 -28.53
CA THR A 6 -15.12 12.32 -28.99
C THR A 6 -13.92 11.89 -28.17
N ILE A 7 -12.79 11.63 -28.82
CA ILE A 7 -11.54 11.21 -28.14
C ILE A 7 -10.53 12.36 -28.20
N ARG A 8 -10.02 12.76 -27.03
CA ARG A 8 -8.87 13.66 -26.92
C ARG A 8 -7.61 12.88 -26.63
N TRP A 9 -6.59 13.12 -27.44
CA TRP A 9 -5.30 12.44 -27.39
C TRP A 9 -4.24 13.33 -26.77
N PHE A 10 -3.27 12.70 -26.12
CA PHE A 10 -2.13 13.39 -25.53
C PHE A 10 -0.84 12.62 -25.79
N LEU A 11 0.27 13.35 -25.84
CA LEU A 11 1.59 12.77 -25.72
C LEU A 11 1.83 12.34 -24.26
N ARG A 12 2.90 11.58 -24.02
CA ARG A 12 3.23 11.04 -22.69
C ARG A 12 3.56 12.11 -21.65
N ASP A 13 4.00 13.29 -22.10
CA ASP A 13 4.21 14.48 -21.27
C ASP A 13 2.91 15.23 -20.95
N ASN A 14 1.76 14.72 -21.40
CA ASN A 14 0.41 15.27 -21.24
C ASN A 14 0.10 16.50 -22.10
N THR A 15 0.94 16.81 -23.09
CA THR A 15 0.60 17.79 -24.11
C THR A 15 -0.49 17.23 -25.03
N PRO A 16 -1.53 18.01 -25.39
CA PRO A 16 -2.53 17.57 -26.37
C PRO A 16 -1.86 17.21 -27.70
N SER A 17 -2.29 16.10 -28.31
CA SER A 17 -1.77 15.67 -29.61
C SER A 17 -2.89 15.57 -30.64
N LEU A 18 -2.50 15.60 -31.91
CA LEU A 18 -3.41 15.26 -33.01
C LEU A 18 -3.90 13.80 -32.86
N PRO A 19 -5.10 13.49 -33.38
CA PRO A 19 -5.58 12.12 -33.42
C PRO A 19 -4.66 11.24 -34.27
N PRO A 20 -4.67 9.91 -34.05
CA PRO A 20 -3.93 8.98 -34.88
C PRO A 20 -4.35 9.08 -36.36
N PRO A 21 -3.47 8.71 -37.30
CA PRO A 21 -3.70 8.89 -38.75
C PRO A 21 -4.75 7.94 -39.34
N PHE A 22 -5.44 7.16 -38.50
CA PHE A 22 -6.46 6.19 -38.88
C PHE A 22 -7.77 6.46 -38.12
N PRO A 23 -8.92 6.19 -38.74
CA PRO A 23 -10.22 6.40 -38.10
C PRO A 23 -10.40 5.43 -36.93
N ILE A 24 -10.76 5.95 -35.76
CA ILE A 24 -10.94 5.17 -34.54
C ILE A 24 -12.40 5.15 -34.13
N ARG A 25 -12.92 3.95 -33.85
CA ARG A 25 -14.22 3.73 -33.23
C ARG A 25 -14.07 3.17 -31.82
N VAL A 26 -14.94 3.59 -30.92
CA VAL A 26 -15.04 3.04 -29.57
C VAL A 26 -15.90 1.77 -29.62
N GLU A 27 -15.36 0.64 -29.19
CA GLU A 27 -16.09 -0.64 -29.17
C GLU A 27 -16.67 -0.95 -27.79
N ARG A 28 -15.93 -0.62 -26.73
CA ARG A 28 -16.32 -0.94 -25.36
C ARG A 28 -15.71 0.02 -24.35
N LEU A 29 -16.49 0.46 -23.37
CA LEU A 29 -16.01 1.18 -22.19
C LEU A 29 -16.45 0.44 -20.93
N VAL A 30 -15.59 0.42 -19.93
CA VAL A 30 -15.81 -0.25 -18.65
C VAL A 30 -15.40 0.69 -17.52
N TRP A 31 -16.27 0.80 -16.53
CA TRP A 31 -16.01 1.41 -15.23
C TRP A 31 -16.09 0.36 -14.14
N GLU A 32 -15.20 0.44 -13.16
CA GLU A 32 -15.13 -0.45 -12.00
C GLU A 32 -14.96 0.35 -10.71
N GLU A 33 -15.54 -0.15 -9.63
CA GLU A 33 -15.24 0.26 -8.27
C GLU A 33 -14.35 -0.81 -7.62
N PRO A 34 -13.17 -0.44 -7.09
CA PRO A 34 -12.56 0.90 -7.05
C PRO A 34 -11.86 1.28 -8.37
N GLY A 35 -11.67 2.60 -8.58
CA GLY A 35 -10.81 3.17 -9.62
C GLY A 35 -11.53 4.03 -10.65
N GLY A 36 -12.83 3.81 -10.88
CA GLY A 36 -13.62 4.52 -11.87
C GLY A 36 -13.39 3.96 -13.26
N ALA A 37 -12.81 4.74 -14.18
CA ALA A 37 -12.48 4.25 -15.52
C ALA A 37 -11.55 3.02 -15.42
N ALA A 38 -11.93 1.89 -16.03
CA ALA A 38 -11.19 0.63 -15.90
C ALA A 38 -10.56 0.20 -17.23
N VAL A 39 -11.40 0.01 -18.26
CA VAL A 39 -10.97 -0.46 -19.59
C VAL A 39 -11.69 0.31 -20.69
N ALA A 40 -10.95 0.69 -21.72
CA ALA A 40 -11.52 1.13 -22.99
C ALA A 40 -10.99 0.22 -24.12
N VAL A 41 -11.85 -0.17 -25.05
CA VAL A 41 -11.46 -0.89 -26.26
C VAL A 41 -11.83 -0.02 -27.45
N LEU A 42 -10.82 0.37 -28.21
CA LEU A 42 -10.94 1.16 -29.42
C LEU A 42 -10.46 0.32 -30.60
N ARG A 43 -11.06 0.51 -31.77
CA ARG A 43 -10.63 -0.16 -33.00
C ARG A 43 -10.37 0.86 -34.10
N ALA A 44 -9.28 0.64 -34.81
CA ALA A 44 -8.96 1.33 -36.04
C ALA A 44 -8.90 0.33 -37.19
N ASP A 45 -9.36 0.77 -38.36
CA ASP A 45 -9.20 0.01 -39.60
C ASP A 45 -7.90 0.50 -40.27
N CYS A 46 -6.96 -0.44 -40.49
CA CYS A 46 -5.58 -0.14 -40.92
C CYS A 46 -5.34 -0.48 -42.39
N GLY A 47 -6.40 -0.47 -43.22
CA GLY A 47 -6.34 -0.95 -44.61
C GLY A 47 -5.31 -0.27 -45.52
N ALA A 48 -4.80 0.90 -45.14
CA ALA A 48 -3.80 1.67 -45.88
C ALA A 48 -2.41 1.74 -45.22
N CYS A 49 -2.20 1.07 -44.07
CA CYS A 49 -0.97 1.16 -43.29
C CYS A 49 -0.15 -0.14 -43.38
N SER A 50 1.17 -0.03 -43.54
CA SER A 50 2.04 -1.21 -43.51
C SER A 50 2.07 -1.82 -42.11
N LEU A 51 2.36 -3.13 -42.02
CA LEU A 51 2.49 -3.80 -40.72
C LEU A 51 3.62 -3.21 -39.87
N LEU A 52 4.70 -2.76 -40.53
CA LEU A 52 5.86 -2.17 -39.86
C LEU A 52 5.49 -0.81 -39.23
N ASP A 53 4.87 0.08 -39.99
CA ASP A 53 4.44 1.40 -39.49
C ASP A 53 3.43 1.24 -38.34
N ALA A 54 2.51 0.28 -38.47
CA ALA A 54 1.55 -0.04 -37.42
C ALA A 54 2.24 -0.53 -36.14
N ALA A 55 3.31 -1.34 -36.27
CA ALA A 55 4.09 -1.85 -35.14
C ALA A 55 4.90 -0.74 -34.45
N GLU A 56 5.57 0.12 -35.21
CA GLU A 56 6.32 1.26 -34.68
C GLU A 56 5.39 2.23 -33.93
N TRP A 57 4.26 2.56 -34.55
CA TRP A 57 3.25 3.39 -33.90
C TRP A 57 2.69 2.71 -32.64
N ALA A 58 2.39 1.40 -32.69
CA ALA A 58 1.83 0.67 -31.55
C ALA A 58 2.77 0.68 -30.33
N ALA A 59 4.07 0.44 -30.55
CA ALA A 59 5.08 0.53 -29.50
C ALA A 59 5.18 1.95 -28.92
N ASP A 60 5.06 2.98 -29.76
CA ASP A 60 5.08 4.37 -29.34
C ASP A 60 3.74 4.90 -28.78
N ALA A 61 2.64 4.21 -29.01
CA ALA A 61 1.34 4.59 -28.48
C ALA A 61 1.20 4.24 -26.99
N LEU A 62 1.91 3.23 -26.50
CA LEU A 62 1.84 2.79 -25.11
C LEU A 62 2.12 3.93 -24.12
N ARG A 63 1.30 4.00 -23.05
CA ARG A 63 1.27 5.03 -22.00
C ARG A 63 0.79 6.41 -22.46
N ARG A 64 0.43 6.61 -23.74
CA ARG A 64 -0.20 7.87 -24.17
C ARG A 64 -1.56 8.03 -23.47
N PRO A 65 -1.83 9.17 -22.80
CA PRO A 65 -3.12 9.47 -22.22
C PRO A 65 -4.20 9.63 -23.28
N LEU A 66 -5.43 9.28 -22.92
CA LEU A 66 -6.61 9.68 -23.67
C LEU A 66 -7.80 9.95 -22.74
N ILE A 67 -8.70 10.82 -23.19
CA ILE A 67 -9.96 11.12 -22.52
C ILE A 67 -11.08 11.00 -23.56
N LEU A 68 -12.13 10.25 -23.22
CA LEU A 68 -13.35 10.20 -24.01
C LEU A 68 -14.39 11.14 -23.43
N TYR A 69 -15.03 11.89 -24.31
CA TYR A 69 -16.09 12.84 -23.98
C TYR A 69 -17.43 12.36 -24.54
N SER A 70 -18.48 12.52 -23.74
CA SER A 70 -19.86 12.32 -24.17
C SER A 70 -20.26 13.36 -25.23
N PRO A 71 -21.38 13.17 -25.95
CA PRO A 71 -21.91 14.20 -26.85
C PRO A 71 -22.22 15.54 -26.16
N ALA A 72 -22.44 15.52 -24.85
CA ALA A 72 -22.66 16.73 -24.04
C ALA A 72 -21.36 17.45 -23.64
N GLY A 73 -20.18 16.91 -24.02
CA GLY A 73 -18.87 17.48 -23.69
C GLY A 73 -18.33 17.09 -22.31
N GLU A 74 -18.98 16.16 -21.61
CA GLU A 74 -18.55 15.66 -20.30
C GLU A 74 -17.51 14.54 -20.45
N ALA A 75 -16.44 14.57 -19.65
CA ALA A 75 -15.46 13.49 -19.66
C ALA A 75 -16.09 12.22 -19.06
N CYS A 76 -16.24 11.18 -19.88
CA CYS A 76 -16.88 9.93 -19.47
C CYS A 76 -15.89 8.82 -19.15
N TRP A 77 -14.70 8.82 -19.77
CA TRP A 77 -13.67 7.83 -19.51
C TRP A 77 -12.29 8.46 -19.65
N ASN A 78 -11.38 8.12 -18.74
CA ASN A 78 -10.02 8.66 -18.72
C ASN A 78 -9.01 7.55 -18.44
N GLY A 79 -7.85 7.63 -19.06
CA GLY A 79 -6.83 6.61 -18.87
C GLY A 79 -5.65 6.78 -19.83
N PHE A 80 -4.98 5.67 -20.09
CA PHE A 80 -3.84 5.59 -21.01
C PHE A 80 -3.91 4.31 -21.84
N ILE A 81 -3.21 4.30 -22.98
CA ILE A 81 -3.08 3.09 -23.80
C ILE A 81 -2.18 2.08 -23.09
N GLY A 82 -2.76 0.98 -22.61
CA GLY A 82 -2.07 -0.09 -21.90
C GLY A 82 -1.55 -1.19 -22.82
N ARG A 83 -2.30 -1.49 -23.89
CA ARG A 83 -1.97 -2.51 -24.88
C ARG A 83 -2.46 -2.11 -26.27
N VAL A 84 -1.71 -2.49 -27.29
CA VAL A 84 -2.09 -2.35 -28.70
C VAL A 84 -1.97 -3.71 -29.37
N GLU A 85 -3.02 -4.13 -30.07
CA GLU A 85 -3.05 -5.35 -30.87
C GLU A 85 -3.19 -4.97 -32.34
N ILE A 86 -2.35 -5.56 -33.18
CA ILE A 86 -2.37 -5.42 -34.64
C ILE A 86 -2.81 -6.77 -35.19
N LEU A 87 -3.84 -6.75 -36.02
CA LEU A 87 -4.45 -7.93 -36.63
C LEU A 87 -4.24 -7.85 -38.14
N ASN A 88 -3.71 -8.91 -38.74
CA ASN A 88 -3.56 -9.01 -40.19
C ASN A 88 -3.73 -10.46 -40.66
N GLY A 89 -4.91 -10.79 -41.18
CA GLY A 89 -5.23 -12.15 -41.60
C GLY A 89 -5.27 -13.11 -40.41
N ALA A 90 -4.53 -14.21 -40.50
CA ALA A 90 -4.49 -15.28 -39.50
C ALA A 90 -3.41 -15.09 -38.41
N ALA A 91 -2.72 -13.96 -38.39
CA ALA A 91 -1.70 -13.63 -37.40
C ALA A 91 -1.93 -12.23 -36.82
N GLY A 92 -1.40 -12.00 -35.64
CA GLY A 92 -1.39 -10.70 -34.99
C GLY A 92 -0.11 -10.45 -34.20
N LEU A 93 0.12 -9.19 -33.87
CA LEU A 93 1.22 -8.71 -33.05
C LEU A 93 0.64 -7.83 -31.95
N TYR A 94 1.10 -7.94 -30.71
CA TYR A 94 0.71 -7.00 -29.66
C TYR A 94 1.88 -6.46 -28.86
N PHE A 95 1.68 -5.26 -28.33
CA PHE A 95 2.57 -4.61 -27.37
C PHE A 95 1.76 -4.33 -26.11
N ASP A 96 2.26 -4.71 -24.94
CA ASP A 96 1.53 -4.59 -23.67
C ASP A 96 2.44 -4.11 -22.55
N LEU A 97 1.99 -3.09 -21.81
CA LEU A 97 2.67 -2.59 -20.63
C LEU A 97 2.58 -3.56 -19.45
N SER A 98 1.69 -4.55 -19.45
CA SER A 98 1.56 -5.53 -18.36
C SER A 98 2.87 -6.29 -18.10
N HIS A 99 3.63 -6.58 -19.15
CA HIS A 99 4.91 -7.30 -19.08
C HIS A 99 6.12 -6.40 -18.85
N LEU A 100 5.97 -5.07 -18.98
CA LEU A 100 7.04 -4.10 -18.73
C LEU A 100 7.47 -4.13 -17.26
N ALA A 101 8.78 -4.18 -16.99
CA ALA A 101 9.39 -3.86 -15.72
C ALA A 101 10.75 -3.19 -15.98
N ASN A 102 10.84 -1.90 -15.66
CA ASN A 102 12.05 -1.08 -15.87
C ASN A 102 12.79 -0.75 -14.57
N ARG A 103 12.38 -1.43 -13.50
CA ARG A 103 13.04 -1.41 -12.20
C ARG A 103 12.81 -2.75 -11.50
N VAL A 104 13.87 -3.50 -11.23
CA VAL A 104 13.77 -4.88 -10.72
C VAL A 104 14.63 -5.04 -9.47
N ALA A 105 14.08 -5.70 -8.45
CA ALA A 105 14.79 -6.08 -7.24
C ALA A 105 14.43 -7.52 -6.84
N ALA A 106 15.31 -8.17 -6.09
CA ALA A 106 15.08 -9.51 -5.57
C ALA A 106 14.60 -9.45 -4.12
N VAL A 107 13.68 -10.34 -3.77
CA VAL A 107 13.26 -10.65 -2.41
C VAL A 107 13.80 -12.03 -2.07
N TYR A 108 14.64 -12.10 -1.05
CA TYR A 108 15.37 -13.31 -0.67
C TYR A 108 15.51 -13.39 0.86
N SER A 109 15.96 -14.53 1.37
CA SER A 109 16.27 -14.71 2.79
C SER A 109 17.78 -14.92 2.90
N PRO A 110 18.55 -13.98 3.48
CA PRO A 110 20.00 -14.09 3.54
C PRO A 110 20.42 -15.26 4.44
N LEU A 111 21.55 -15.91 4.15
CA LEU A 111 22.15 -16.85 5.09
C LEU A 111 22.52 -16.12 6.38
N VAL A 112 22.03 -16.63 7.50
CA VAL A 112 22.42 -16.18 8.84
C VAL A 112 23.35 -17.25 9.40
N ASN A 113 24.60 -16.88 9.69
CA ASN A 113 25.61 -17.81 10.21
C ASN A 113 25.61 -17.93 11.74
N GLU A 114 24.66 -17.28 12.41
CA GLU A 114 24.53 -17.25 13.87
C GLU A 114 23.10 -17.61 14.32
N PRO A 115 22.92 -18.37 15.43
CA PRO A 115 21.61 -18.62 16.03
C PRO A 115 20.86 -17.30 16.32
N PRO A 116 19.54 -17.21 16.03
CA PRO A 116 18.63 -18.30 15.76
C PRO A 116 18.59 -18.84 14.32
N PHE A 117 19.58 -18.56 13.46
CA PHE A 117 19.64 -18.98 12.03
C PHE A 117 18.40 -18.58 11.19
N THR A 118 17.52 -17.76 11.77
CA THR A 118 16.28 -17.32 11.14
C THR A 118 16.55 -16.06 10.34
N ALA A 119 16.63 -16.23 9.03
CA ALA A 119 16.75 -15.12 8.11
C ALA A 119 15.43 -14.36 7.97
N ARG A 120 15.46 -13.04 8.19
CA ARG A 120 14.34 -12.18 7.81
C ARG A 120 14.37 -11.99 6.30
N ARG A 121 13.23 -12.22 5.63
CA ARG A 121 13.09 -11.87 4.20
C ARG A 121 13.46 -10.40 4.02
N THR A 122 14.37 -10.16 3.09
CA THR A 122 14.88 -8.83 2.76
C THR A 122 14.78 -8.59 1.26
N ARG A 123 14.98 -7.33 0.86
CA ARG A 123 14.97 -6.89 -0.54
C ARG A 123 16.36 -6.39 -0.92
N SER A 124 16.84 -6.80 -2.10
CA SER A 124 18.06 -6.25 -2.68
C SER A 124 17.88 -4.80 -3.12
N ASP A 125 18.98 -4.16 -3.52
CA ASP A 125 18.90 -2.90 -4.24
C ASP A 125 18.23 -3.08 -5.62
N TRP A 126 17.75 -1.96 -6.16
CA TRP A 126 17.10 -1.92 -7.46
C TRP A 126 18.12 -1.86 -8.59
N VAL A 127 17.88 -2.68 -9.63
CA VAL A 127 18.49 -2.52 -10.95
C VAL A 127 17.48 -1.79 -11.83
N GLU A 128 17.90 -0.76 -12.57
CA GLU A 128 16.99 0.16 -13.25
C GLU A 128 17.42 0.57 -14.65
N ASP A 129 16.43 0.81 -15.51
CA ASP A 129 16.59 1.44 -16.82
C ASP A 129 15.93 2.83 -16.81
N ARG A 130 16.74 3.89 -16.67
CA ARG A 130 16.25 5.27 -16.55
C ARG A 130 15.65 5.81 -17.85
N LEU A 131 16.09 5.33 -19.02
CA LEU A 131 15.54 5.75 -20.31
C LEU A 131 14.14 5.17 -20.51
N SER A 132 13.93 3.92 -20.14
CA SER A 132 12.59 3.32 -20.12
C SER A 132 11.69 4.02 -19.10
N GLN A 133 12.21 4.33 -17.90
CA GLN A 133 11.44 5.04 -16.89
C GLN A 133 11.01 6.44 -17.33
N SER A 134 11.87 7.21 -18.00
CA SER A 134 11.49 8.54 -18.51
C SER A 134 10.40 8.44 -19.58
N ARG A 135 10.39 7.36 -20.38
CA ARG A 135 9.38 7.13 -21.41
C ARG A 135 8.06 6.62 -20.84
N TYR A 136 8.06 5.53 -20.07
CA TYR A 136 6.85 4.82 -19.66
C TYR A 136 6.43 5.09 -18.21
N GLY A 137 7.29 5.71 -17.41
CA GLY A 137 7.20 5.79 -15.95
C GLY A 137 7.77 4.56 -15.26
N ARG A 138 7.89 4.63 -13.94
CA ARG A 138 8.47 3.60 -13.09
C ARG A 138 7.51 2.42 -12.95
N LYS A 139 7.91 1.26 -13.45
CA LYS A 139 7.18 0.01 -13.29
C LYS A 139 8.10 -1.05 -12.69
N GLU A 140 7.82 -1.39 -11.45
CA GLU A 140 8.64 -2.20 -10.58
C GLU A 140 8.24 -3.67 -10.58
N ARG A 141 9.22 -4.55 -10.44
CA ARG A 141 9.01 -5.99 -10.24
C ARG A 141 9.92 -6.51 -9.14
N LEU A 142 9.32 -7.27 -8.22
CA LEU A 142 10.05 -8.03 -7.21
C LEU A 142 10.19 -9.49 -7.69
N LEU A 143 11.42 -9.99 -7.75
CA LEU A 143 11.72 -11.40 -8.03
C LEU A 143 11.83 -12.14 -6.70
N HIS A 144 11.03 -13.18 -6.50
CA HIS A 144 11.13 -14.02 -5.31
C HIS A 144 12.16 -15.12 -5.58
N LEU A 145 13.33 -15.00 -4.96
CA LEU A 145 14.44 -15.92 -5.16
C LEU A 145 14.74 -16.66 -3.86
N ASN A 146 15.01 -17.96 -3.99
CA ASN A 146 15.52 -18.78 -2.89
C ASN A 146 17.06 -18.72 -2.81
N GLU A 147 17.70 -17.95 -3.69
CA GLU A 147 19.14 -17.91 -3.83
C GLU A 147 19.82 -17.16 -2.69
N GLU A 148 20.93 -17.71 -2.24
CA GLU A 148 21.65 -17.29 -1.03
C GLU A 148 22.84 -16.37 -1.33
N GLN A 149 23.24 -16.25 -2.60
CA GLN A 149 24.44 -15.52 -3.04
C GLN A 149 24.11 -14.17 -3.70
N PRO A 150 24.64 -13.03 -3.19
CA PRO A 150 24.36 -11.69 -3.72
C PRO A 150 24.66 -11.51 -5.22
N GLU A 151 25.71 -12.15 -5.74
CA GLU A 151 26.08 -12.04 -7.16
C GLU A 151 25.05 -12.68 -8.10
N SER A 152 24.51 -13.84 -7.69
CA SER A 152 23.46 -14.54 -8.45
C SER A 152 22.15 -13.73 -8.45
N LEU A 153 21.80 -13.11 -7.32
CA LEU A 153 20.65 -12.20 -7.22
C LEU A 153 20.78 -11.01 -8.19
N LEU A 154 21.96 -10.38 -8.25
CA LEU A 154 22.20 -9.25 -9.14
C LEU A 154 22.14 -9.67 -10.61
N ALA A 155 22.71 -10.82 -10.96
CA ALA A 155 22.66 -11.37 -12.31
C ALA A 155 21.22 -11.67 -12.76
N ALA A 156 20.42 -12.30 -11.88
CA ALA A 156 19.01 -12.59 -12.13
C ALA A 156 18.19 -11.30 -12.35
N CYS A 157 18.39 -10.28 -11.50
CA CYS A 157 17.74 -8.98 -11.66
C CYS A 157 18.11 -8.30 -12.99
N ARG A 158 19.38 -8.34 -13.40
CA ARG A 158 19.84 -7.77 -14.68
C ARG A 158 19.24 -8.50 -15.88
N ALA A 159 19.21 -9.83 -15.87
CA ALA A 159 18.61 -10.62 -16.93
C ALA A 159 17.10 -10.33 -17.06
N ALA A 160 16.38 -10.26 -15.94
CA ALA A 160 14.97 -9.90 -15.92
C ALA A 160 14.72 -8.47 -16.45
N LEU A 161 15.56 -7.50 -16.07
CA LEU A 161 15.48 -6.13 -16.57
C LEU A 161 15.72 -6.09 -18.09
N GLN A 162 16.75 -6.74 -18.61
CA GLN A 162 17.03 -6.78 -20.05
C GLN A 162 15.86 -7.34 -20.87
N GLY A 163 15.19 -8.37 -20.36
CA GLY A 163 14.02 -8.97 -21.01
C GLY A 163 12.71 -8.19 -20.87
N SER A 164 12.64 -7.17 -20.00
CA SER A 164 11.36 -6.50 -19.69
C SER A 164 11.42 -4.98 -19.56
N ALA A 165 12.58 -4.36 -19.75
CA ALA A 165 12.74 -2.91 -19.66
C ALA A 165 12.02 -2.16 -20.78
N LEU A 166 11.73 -2.78 -21.92
CA LEU A 166 10.97 -2.18 -23.02
C LEU A 166 9.78 -3.06 -23.40
N PRO A 167 8.66 -2.49 -23.88
CA PRO A 167 7.58 -3.28 -24.45
C PRO A 167 8.07 -4.03 -25.69
N GLN A 168 7.96 -5.35 -25.68
CA GLN A 168 8.34 -6.19 -26.81
C GLN A 168 7.10 -6.62 -27.59
N GLY A 169 7.21 -6.66 -28.92
CA GLY A 169 6.14 -7.16 -29.79
C GLY A 169 6.02 -8.68 -29.67
N GLN A 170 4.83 -9.16 -29.29
CA GLN A 170 4.54 -10.59 -29.15
C GLN A 170 3.53 -11.03 -30.21
N ALA A 171 3.89 -12.07 -30.97
CA ALA A 171 3.00 -12.64 -31.97
C ALA A 171 1.89 -13.48 -31.32
N PHE A 172 0.70 -13.48 -31.94
CA PHE A 172 -0.41 -14.33 -31.52
C PHE A 172 -1.29 -14.73 -32.70
N LEU A 173 -2.11 -15.77 -32.51
CA LEU A 173 -3.08 -16.23 -33.50
C LEU A 173 -4.49 -15.79 -33.10
N PRO A 174 -5.18 -14.93 -33.87
CA PRO A 174 -6.56 -14.58 -33.61
C PRO A 174 -7.49 -15.77 -33.89
N ALA A 175 -8.61 -15.85 -33.16
CA ALA A 175 -9.59 -16.93 -33.31
C ALA A 175 -10.24 -16.98 -34.69
N ARG A 176 -10.28 -15.85 -35.40
CA ARG A 176 -10.78 -15.75 -36.77
C ARG A 176 -9.88 -14.81 -37.57
N PRO A 177 -9.63 -15.10 -38.85
CA PRO A 177 -8.96 -14.16 -39.73
C PRO A 177 -9.68 -12.81 -39.74
N SER A 178 -8.93 -11.72 -39.65
CA SER A 178 -9.46 -10.36 -39.66
C SER A 178 -8.77 -9.53 -40.75
N PRO A 179 -9.48 -8.60 -41.41
CA PRO A 179 -8.82 -7.58 -42.21
C PRO A 179 -7.83 -6.77 -41.33
N PRO A 180 -6.84 -6.10 -41.96
CA PRO A 180 -5.88 -5.24 -41.28
C PRO A 180 -6.57 -4.26 -40.33
N ALA A 181 -6.38 -4.44 -39.04
CA ALA A 181 -7.01 -3.65 -38.00
C ALA A 181 -6.12 -3.52 -36.77
N MET A 182 -6.33 -2.47 -36.00
CA MET A 182 -5.64 -2.25 -34.75
C MET A 182 -6.66 -2.11 -33.62
N ARG A 183 -6.44 -2.81 -32.50
CA ARG A 183 -7.22 -2.70 -31.27
C ARG A 183 -6.39 -2.04 -30.19
N LEU A 184 -6.83 -0.88 -29.72
CA LEU A 184 -6.21 -0.16 -28.60
C LEU A 184 -6.98 -0.50 -27.33
N ILE A 185 -6.26 -0.96 -26.31
CA ILE A 185 -6.82 -1.30 -25.01
C ILE A 185 -6.31 -0.25 -24.01
N GLY A 186 -7.20 0.66 -23.65
CA GLY A 186 -6.99 1.64 -22.60
C GLY A 186 -7.15 1.03 -21.21
N ARG A 187 -6.38 1.54 -20.25
CA ARG A 187 -6.49 1.24 -18.81
C ARG A 187 -6.66 2.53 -18.03
N GLY A 188 -7.45 2.48 -16.96
CA GLY A 188 -7.61 3.60 -16.04
C GLY A 188 -6.36 3.89 -15.22
N TRP A 189 -6.19 5.15 -14.82
CA TRP A 189 -5.02 5.61 -14.05
C TRP A 189 -4.90 4.96 -12.67
N PHE A 190 -6.02 4.56 -12.05
CA PHE A 190 -5.99 3.87 -10.75
C PHE A 190 -5.10 2.60 -10.78
N SER A 191 -5.09 1.89 -11.91
CA SER A 191 -4.27 0.67 -12.09
C SER A 191 -2.76 0.92 -11.99
N THR A 192 -2.31 2.17 -12.16
CA THR A 192 -0.88 2.53 -12.08
C THR A 192 -0.36 2.58 -10.65
N LEU A 193 -1.24 2.64 -9.63
CA LEU A 193 -0.85 2.52 -8.22
C LEU A 193 -0.18 1.16 -7.93
N ASN A 194 -0.45 0.14 -8.73
CA ASN A 194 0.19 -1.18 -8.62
C ASN A 194 1.53 -1.28 -9.34
N TRP A 195 2.05 -0.18 -9.91
CA TRP A 195 3.33 -0.20 -10.63
C TRP A 195 4.54 0.02 -9.72
N ALA A 196 4.33 0.44 -8.48
CA ALA A 196 5.41 0.74 -7.55
C ALA A 196 5.16 0.12 -6.17
N TYR A 197 6.23 0.00 -5.40
CA TYR A 197 6.29 -0.54 -4.05
C TYR A 197 6.85 0.54 -3.11
N LEU A 198 6.16 0.76 -1.99
CA LEU A 198 6.62 1.69 -0.96
C LEU A 198 7.31 0.91 0.15
N ARG A 199 8.62 1.14 0.33
CA ARG A 199 9.35 0.69 1.53
C ARG A 199 9.51 1.87 2.47
N VAL A 200 9.08 1.70 3.71
CA VAL A 200 9.26 2.66 4.79
C VAL A 200 10.15 2.00 5.84
N GLY A 201 11.34 2.57 6.06
CA GLY A 201 12.25 2.15 7.13
C GLY A 201 11.91 2.83 8.45
N GLY A 202 12.67 2.53 9.50
CA GLY A 202 12.54 3.21 10.79
C GLY A 202 11.40 2.72 11.67
N GLY A 203 11.02 3.51 12.67
CA GLY A 203 9.95 3.18 13.60
C GLY A 203 10.20 1.95 14.48
N VAL A 204 11.43 1.47 14.55
CA VAL A 204 11.90 0.49 15.53
C VAL A 204 13.20 1.01 16.10
N GLU A 205 13.33 1.03 17.41
CA GLU A 205 14.51 1.52 18.12
C GLU A 205 14.79 0.63 19.34
N GLY A 206 16.05 0.50 19.73
CA GLY A 206 16.46 -0.17 20.95
C GLY A 206 17.69 -1.05 20.78
N PHE A 207 17.99 -1.78 21.85
CA PHE A 207 19.10 -2.73 21.95
C PHE A 207 18.51 -4.13 22.12
N VAL A 208 18.60 -4.95 21.07
CA VAL A 208 17.90 -6.25 20.97
C VAL A 208 18.84 -7.45 20.99
N GLU A 209 20.16 -7.21 20.91
CA GLU A 209 21.19 -8.22 21.05
C GLU A 209 21.11 -8.87 22.44
N ALA A 210 21.64 -10.08 22.55
CA ALA A 210 21.57 -10.83 23.80
C ALA A 210 22.46 -10.20 24.88
N ALA A 211 21.87 -9.32 25.70
CA ALA A 211 22.51 -8.79 26.91
C ALA A 211 22.91 -9.91 27.88
N GLN A 212 24.05 -9.78 28.56
CA GLN A 212 24.60 -10.83 29.44
C GLN A 212 24.38 -10.53 30.93
N THR A 213 24.21 -9.26 31.29
CA THR A 213 24.11 -8.84 32.69
C THR A 213 22.67 -8.77 33.16
N THR A 214 22.38 -9.24 34.38
CA THR A 214 21.05 -9.13 34.98
C THR A 214 20.89 -7.86 35.81
N GLN A 215 19.67 -7.35 35.86
CA GLN A 215 19.23 -6.26 36.71
C GLN A 215 17.98 -6.69 37.48
N THR A 216 18.00 -6.58 38.80
CA THR A 216 16.81 -6.84 39.62
C THR A 216 15.83 -5.68 39.51
N LEU A 217 14.54 -5.99 39.68
CA LEU A 217 13.45 -5.04 39.79
C LEU A 217 12.46 -5.52 40.85
N GLY A 218 12.14 -4.63 41.80
CA GLY A 218 11.03 -4.80 42.72
C GLY A 218 11.34 -5.54 44.01
N ARG A 219 12.60 -5.53 44.46
CA ARG A 219 13.06 -6.24 45.67
C ARG A 219 13.34 -5.30 46.84
N SER A 220 13.82 -4.10 46.58
CA SER A 220 14.36 -3.15 47.56
C SER A 220 13.99 -1.72 47.20
N ALA A 221 13.60 -0.93 48.21
CA ALA A 221 13.20 0.46 48.03
C ALA A 221 14.34 1.35 47.54
N THR A 222 15.59 0.97 47.84
CA THR A 222 16.77 1.83 47.69
C THR A 222 17.67 1.49 46.50
N SER A 223 17.38 0.41 45.77
CA SER A 223 18.27 -0.07 44.71
C SER A 223 17.56 -0.53 43.45
N ASP A 224 16.31 -1.00 43.54
CA ASP A 224 15.63 -1.58 42.39
C ASP A 224 14.11 -1.45 42.43
N ALA A 225 13.56 -0.50 43.19
CA ALA A 225 12.11 -0.29 43.25
C ALA A 225 11.52 0.09 41.88
N LEU A 226 12.26 0.89 41.12
CA LEU A 226 11.94 1.28 39.75
C LEU A 226 13.22 1.34 38.92
N LEU A 227 13.07 1.04 37.64
CA LEU A 227 14.10 1.22 36.62
C LEU A 227 13.57 2.17 35.56
N ALA A 228 14.45 2.83 34.82
CA ALA A 228 14.06 3.57 33.64
C ALA A 228 15.09 3.39 32.52
N GLN A 229 14.62 3.39 31.28
CA GLN A 229 15.45 3.41 30.08
C GLN A 229 15.00 4.59 29.23
N SER A 230 15.89 5.54 28.93
CA SER A 230 15.57 6.57 27.95
C SER A 230 15.76 6.07 26.53
N PHE A 231 15.03 6.69 25.61
CA PHE A 231 15.18 6.47 24.20
C PHE A 231 14.84 7.72 23.40
N GLN A 232 15.38 7.81 22.20
CA GLN A 232 15.11 8.88 21.25
C GLN A 232 15.03 8.29 19.86
N THR A 233 13.98 8.63 19.14
CA THR A 233 13.79 8.22 17.74
C THR A 233 14.14 9.39 16.81
N ALA A 234 14.79 9.10 15.69
CA ALA A 234 15.05 10.09 14.65
C ALA A 234 13.79 10.40 13.82
N ASP A 235 12.82 9.50 13.83
CA ASP A 235 11.56 9.58 13.10
C ASP A 235 10.47 10.27 13.96
N GLY A 236 9.55 11.00 13.33
CA GLY A 236 8.46 11.66 14.04
C GLY A 236 7.63 12.57 13.13
N PRO A 237 6.34 12.78 13.43
CA PRO A 237 5.59 12.24 14.56
C PRO A 237 5.25 10.75 14.41
N LEU A 238 5.33 9.99 15.52
CA LEU A 238 5.13 8.53 15.58
C LEU A 238 4.22 8.15 16.74
N TYR A 239 3.49 7.04 16.63
CA TYR A 239 2.70 6.46 17.72
C TYR A 239 3.44 5.26 18.30
N LEU A 240 3.75 5.25 19.60
CA LEU A 240 4.40 4.10 20.23
C LEU A 240 3.41 2.95 20.43
N LEU A 241 3.43 1.96 19.53
CA LEU A 241 2.50 0.83 19.53
C LEU A 241 2.87 -0.22 20.58
N GLU A 242 4.16 -0.52 20.67
CA GLU A 242 4.67 -1.58 21.53
C GLU A 242 6.04 -1.23 22.08
N ALA A 243 6.29 -1.60 23.34
CA ALA A 243 7.62 -1.69 23.91
C ALA A 243 7.90 -3.14 24.32
N GLY A 244 9.13 -3.59 24.12
CA GLY A 244 9.60 -4.91 24.52
C GLY A 244 10.72 -4.82 25.55
N LEU A 245 10.70 -5.73 26.53
CA LEU A 245 11.76 -5.87 27.53
C LEU A 245 12.17 -7.33 27.63
N ASN A 246 13.48 -7.58 27.65
CA ASN A 246 14.00 -8.91 27.93
C ASN A 246 14.04 -9.14 29.45
N LEU A 247 13.27 -10.10 29.94
CA LEU A 247 13.07 -10.32 31.37
C LEU A 247 12.65 -11.75 31.72
N ARG A 248 12.62 -12.04 33.02
CA ARG A 248 12.04 -13.24 33.63
C ARG A 248 11.51 -12.93 35.03
N ARG A 249 10.66 -13.83 35.55
CA ARG A 249 10.25 -13.77 36.97
C ARG A 249 11.18 -14.59 37.85
N SER A 250 11.36 -14.14 39.09
CA SER A 250 11.99 -14.87 40.18
C SER A 250 10.91 -15.24 41.21
N GLY A 251 10.77 -16.53 41.49
CA GLY A 251 9.65 -17.05 42.30
C GLY A 251 8.29 -16.89 41.62
N THR A 252 7.26 -16.62 42.41
CA THR A 252 5.86 -16.48 41.97
C THR A 252 5.28 -15.12 42.39
N PRO A 253 5.69 -14.01 41.75
CA PRO A 253 5.05 -12.72 41.97
C PRO A 253 3.54 -12.82 41.70
N GLY A 254 2.72 -12.31 42.61
CA GLY A 254 1.26 -12.27 42.47
C GLY A 254 0.75 -10.97 41.85
N ASP A 255 1.65 -10.10 41.39
CA ASP A 255 1.36 -8.79 40.84
C ASP A 255 1.78 -8.69 39.37
N GLU A 256 1.74 -7.49 38.81
CA GLU A 256 2.11 -7.21 37.43
C GLU A 256 3.42 -6.43 37.38
N ILE A 257 4.21 -6.65 36.34
CA ILE A 257 5.23 -5.69 35.94
C ILE A 257 4.54 -4.54 35.20
N THR A 258 4.88 -3.31 35.53
CA THR A 258 4.30 -2.11 34.90
C THR A 258 5.34 -1.41 34.05
N LEU A 259 4.92 -0.94 32.88
CA LEU A 259 5.73 -0.11 31.99
C LEU A 259 4.95 1.16 31.70
N THR A 260 5.50 2.30 32.11
CA THR A 260 4.97 3.64 31.83
C THR A 260 5.91 4.35 30.86
N VAL A 261 5.36 4.85 29.75
CA VAL A 261 6.08 5.78 28.87
C VAL A 261 5.98 7.17 29.49
N CYS A 262 7.11 7.84 29.71
CA CYS A 262 7.16 9.17 30.28
C CYS A 262 7.82 10.18 29.32
N ALA A 263 7.39 11.44 29.39
CA ALA A 263 8.15 12.55 28.84
C ALA A 263 9.48 12.71 29.60
N ASP A 264 10.50 13.25 28.94
CA ASP A 264 11.73 13.66 29.62
C ASP A 264 11.49 14.90 30.50
N GLN A 265 12.12 14.90 31.67
CA GLN A 265 12.18 16.06 32.55
C GLN A 265 13.64 16.31 32.96
N ASN A 266 14.41 16.94 32.08
CA ASN A 266 15.82 17.27 32.30
C ASN A 266 16.68 16.02 32.53
N GLY A 267 16.52 15.00 31.67
CA GLY A 267 17.35 13.79 31.70
C GLY A 267 16.92 12.76 32.75
N VAL A 268 15.69 12.85 33.25
CA VAL A 268 15.03 11.83 34.09
C VAL A 268 13.56 11.62 33.67
N PRO A 269 12.92 10.50 34.02
CA PRO A 269 11.49 10.27 33.74
C PRO A 269 10.59 11.33 34.39
N GLY A 270 9.82 12.04 33.56
CA GLY A 270 8.81 13.02 33.97
C GLY A 270 7.38 12.49 33.93
N ALA A 271 6.47 13.31 33.40
CA ALA A 271 5.04 12.99 33.32
C ALA A 271 4.77 11.72 32.49
N GLY A 272 3.90 10.85 32.98
CA GLY A 272 3.47 9.65 32.26
C GLY A 272 2.56 9.99 31.08
N LEU A 273 2.84 9.41 29.92
CA LEU A 273 2.10 9.56 28.67
C LEU A 273 1.17 8.37 28.41
N ALA A 274 1.62 7.17 28.74
CA ALA A 274 0.84 5.93 28.65
C ALA A 274 1.40 4.89 29.62
N SER A 275 0.58 3.94 30.08
CA SER A 275 1.02 2.89 30.99
C SER A 275 0.33 1.57 30.69
N VAL A 276 1.06 0.46 30.82
CA VAL A 276 0.58 -0.91 30.60
C VAL A 276 1.11 -1.81 31.71
N GLY A 277 0.26 -2.70 32.22
CA GLY A 277 0.63 -3.79 33.11
C GLY A 277 0.72 -5.11 32.36
N LEU A 278 1.68 -5.98 32.72
CA LEU A 278 1.75 -7.35 32.24
C LEU A 278 1.69 -8.32 33.44
N PRO A 279 0.67 -9.18 33.52
CA PRO A 279 0.55 -10.16 34.60
C PRO A 279 1.75 -11.10 34.68
N ALA A 280 2.22 -11.39 35.91
CA ALA A 280 3.31 -12.34 36.16
C ALA A 280 3.07 -13.73 35.55
N ALA A 281 1.82 -14.15 35.39
CA ALA A 281 1.44 -15.41 34.76
C ALA A 281 1.86 -15.52 33.28
N LEU A 282 2.00 -14.38 32.60
CA LEU A 282 2.48 -14.31 31.21
C LEU A 282 4.01 -14.27 31.11
N ILE A 283 4.71 -14.27 32.24
CA ILE A 283 6.16 -14.16 32.31
C ILE A 283 6.76 -15.51 32.71
N SER A 284 7.69 -15.99 31.88
CA SER A 284 8.44 -17.22 32.12
C SER A 284 9.41 -17.06 33.29
N SER A 285 9.69 -18.18 33.97
CA SER A 285 10.81 -18.29 34.92
C SER A 285 12.17 -18.29 34.20
N GLY A 286 12.19 -18.59 32.89
CA GLY A 286 13.34 -18.42 32.00
C GLY A 286 13.30 -17.08 31.26
N ARG A 287 14.44 -16.71 30.65
CA ARG A 287 14.59 -15.47 29.85
C ARG A 287 13.59 -15.43 28.70
N MET A 288 12.87 -14.32 28.54
CA MET A 288 11.96 -14.09 27.42
C MET A 288 11.80 -12.60 27.08
N TRP A 289 11.31 -12.32 25.87
CA TRP A 289 10.82 -10.99 25.51
C TRP A 289 9.38 -10.80 25.98
N ALA A 290 9.18 -9.93 26.96
CA ALA A 290 7.87 -9.45 27.38
C ALA A 290 7.44 -8.27 26.50
N ARG A 291 6.20 -8.29 26.01
CA ARG A 291 5.66 -7.31 25.07
C ARG A 291 4.56 -6.48 25.72
N PHE A 292 4.72 -5.16 25.72
CA PHE A 292 3.80 -4.18 26.28
C PHE A 292 3.16 -3.41 25.14
N ARG A 293 1.89 -3.70 24.84
CA ARG A 293 1.13 -3.03 23.76
C ARG A 293 0.24 -1.94 24.34
N PHE A 294 0.28 -0.75 23.76
CA PHE A 294 -0.49 0.39 24.22
C PHE A 294 -1.84 0.44 23.50
N GLU A 295 -2.95 0.41 24.25
CA GLU A 295 -4.30 0.59 23.68
C GLU A 295 -4.50 2.00 23.14
N GLN A 296 -3.90 2.99 23.81
CA GLN A 296 -3.81 4.38 23.38
C GLN A 296 -2.34 4.73 23.18
N PRO A 297 -1.75 4.42 22.01
CA PRO A 297 -0.36 4.71 21.70
C PRO A 297 -0.04 6.20 21.90
N PRO A 298 0.94 6.56 22.75
CA PRO A 298 1.34 7.97 22.91
C PRO A 298 2.05 8.47 21.65
N LEU A 299 1.85 9.74 21.32
CA LEU A 299 2.52 10.40 20.20
C LEU A 299 3.93 10.83 20.61
N LEU A 300 4.92 10.39 19.87
CA LEU A 300 6.33 10.71 20.01
C LEU A 300 6.77 11.68 18.92
N GLN A 301 7.63 12.63 19.27
CA GLN A 301 8.24 13.57 18.35
C GLN A 301 9.67 13.14 18.01
N ALA A 302 10.11 13.46 16.79
CA ALA A 302 11.46 13.21 16.34
C ALA A 302 12.45 13.94 17.24
N ASN A 303 13.61 13.32 17.49
CA ASN A 303 14.71 13.88 18.26
C ASN A 303 14.30 14.38 19.66
N THR A 304 13.22 13.84 20.22
CA THR A 304 12.77 14.16 21.58
C THR A 304 13.04 12.95 22.50
N PRO A 305 13.72 13.12 23.64
CA PRO A 305 13.94 12.04 24.58
C PRO A 305 12.65 11.66 25.31
N TYR A 306 12.44 10.37 25.47
CA TYR A 306 11.35 9.77 26.24
C TYR A 306 11.91 8.68 27.15
N TRP A 307 11.12 8.23 28.12
CA TRP A 307 11.53 7.20 29.08
C TRP A 307 10.55 6.05 29.12
N LEU A 308 11.06 4.83 29.16
CA LEU A 308 10.34 3.66 29.63
C LEU A 308 10.63 3.53 31.12
N ARG A 309 9.66 3.84 31.98
CA ARG A 309 9.73 3.64 33.43
C ARG A 309 9.12 2.29 33.78
N ILE A 310 9.90 1.43 34.41
CA ILE A 310 9.53 0.06 34.75
C ILE A 310 9.37 -0.07 36.26
N GLY A 311 8.26 -0.67 36.68
CA GLY A 311 7.95 -0.94 38.08
C GLY A 311 7.19 -2.24 38.26
N ARG A 312 6.64 -2.43 39.45
CA ARG A 312 5.68 -3.48 39.78
C ARG A 312 4.43 -2.87 40.40
N SER A 313 3.28 -3.50 40.22
CA SER A 313 2.01 -2.98 40.77
C SER A 313 1.81 -3.31 42.27
N GLY A 314 2.49 -4.34 42.78
CA GLY A 314 2.40 -4.76 44.18
C GLY A 314 3.56 -4.26 45.06
N ALA A 315 3.57 -4.72 46.31
CA ALA A 315 4.64 -4.40 47.26
C ALA A 315 5.97 -5.04 46.86
N LEU A 316 7.08 -4.39 47.23
CA LEU A 316 8.43 -4.93 47.07
C LEU A 316 8.57 -6.27 47.80
N ASN A 317 9.28 -7.22 47.19
CA ASN A 317 9.41 -8.56 47.75
C ASN A 317 10.77 -9.18 47.38
N THR A 318 11.49 -9.67 48.39
CA THR A 318 12.85 -10.22 48.23
C THR A 318 12.89 -11.64 47.66
N SER A 319 11.76 -12.35 47.66
CA SER A 319 11.61 -13.73 47.18
C SER A 319 10.79 -13.84 45.88
N HIS A 320 9.97 -12.83 45.57
CA HIS A 320 9.06 -12.82 44.43
C HIS A 320 9.16 -11.49 43.68
N TYR A 321 10.06 -11.41 42.71
CA TYR A 321 10.44 -10.19 42.00
C TYR A 321 10.77 -10.46 40.52
N TYR A 322 11.11 -9.40 39.77
CA TYR A 322 11.42 -9.50 38.34
C TYR A 322 12.91 -9.28 38.08
N ILE A 323 13.41 -9.90 37.02
CA ILE A 323 14.81 -9.75 36.59
C ILE A 323 14.80 -9.34 35.12
N LEU A 324 15.36 -8.18 34.83
CA LEU A 324 15.59 -7.66 33.49
C LEU A 324 17.04 -7.95 33.07
N TYR A 325 17.31 -7.84 31.78
CA TYR A 325 18.66 -7.94 31.23
C TYR A 325 19.15 -6.57 30.78
N ARG A 326 20.43 -6.30 31.00
CA ARG A 326 21.10 -5.05 30.66
C ARG A 326 22.50 -5.33 30.15
N GLU A 327 23.08 -4.37 29.45
CA GLU A 327 24.48 -4.43 29.03
C GLU A 327 25.17 -3.09 29.26
N SER A 328 26.46 -3.15 29.57
CA SER A 328 27.32 -1.97 29.72
C SER A 328 28.13 -1.74 28.45
N GLY A 329 28.70 -0.54 28.31
CA GLY A 329 29.46 -0.15 27.12
C GLY A 329 28.63 0.63 26.09
N ASP A 330 27.56 1.31 26.54
CA ASP A 330 26.70 2.16 25.73
C ASP A 330 26.15 1.46 24.47
N PRO A 331 25.49 0.28 24.64
CA PRO A 331 24.94 -0.46 23.51
C PRO A 331 23.79 0.29 22.80
N TYR A 332 23.19 1.31 23.43
CA TYR A 332 22.23 2.20 22.80
C TYR A 332 22.58 3.69 23.06
N PRO A 333 23.41 4.32 22.20
CA PRO A 333 23.94 5.68 22.39
C PRO A 333 22.93 6.83 22.46
N ARG A 334 21.65 6.55 22.19
CA ARG A 334 20.55 7.52 22.19
C ARG A 334 19.71 7.42 23.46
N GLY A 335 20.21 6.74 24.47
CA GLY A 335 19.52 6.51 25.72
C GLY A 335 20.49 6.27 26.86
N LYS A 336 19.92 5.94 28.02
CA LYS A 336 20.62 5.45 29.19
C LYS A 336 19.63 4.83 30.16
N MET A 337 20.14 3.94 30.99
CA MET A 337 19.41 3.35 32.10
C MET A 337 19.57 4.17 33.40
N LEU A 338 18.47 4.40 34.11
CA LEU A 338 18.47 4.95 35.47
C LEU A 338 17.81 3.98 36.47
N GLN A 339 18.17 4.14 37.74
CA GLN A 339 17.59 3.38 38.85
C GLN A 339 16.99 4.35 39.86
N TRP A 340 15.87 3.97 40.50
CA TRP A 340 15.33 4.73 41.61
C TRP A 340 15.95 4.25 42.93
N ASN A 341 16.61 5.16 43.65
CA ASN A 341 17.29 4.85 44.91
C ASN A 341 16.42 5.09 46.16
N GLY A 342 15.12 5.33 45.99
CA GLY A 342 14.20 5.68 47.08
C GLY A 342 13.89 7.17 47.19
N SER A 343 14.75 8.06 46.65
CA SER A 343 14.55 9.51 46.70
C SER A 343 14.83 10.24 45.38
N ALA A 344 15.65 9.67 44.50
CA ALA A 344 16.01 10.24 43.21
C ALA A 344 16.29 9.16 42.16
N TRP A 345 16.21 9.58 40.89
CA TRP A 345 16.75 8.81 39.78
C TRP A 345 18.27 8.95 39.76
N VAL A 346 18.97 7.82 39.77
CA VAL A 346 20.43 7.76 39.77
C VAL A 346 20.94 7.04 38.54
N ASP A 347 22.02 7.58 37.98
CA ASP A 347 22.80 6.97 36.92
C ASP A 347 24.00 6.26 37.56
N THR A 348 23.89 4.94 37.74
CA THR A 348 24.91 4.15 38.44
C THR A 348 26.08 3.75 37.53
N SER A 349 26.00 4.06 36.23
CA SER A 349 26.94 3.56 35.22
C SER A 349 27.47 4.67 34.30
N GLY A 350 27.25 5.94 34.64
CA GLY A 350 27.74 7.09 33.87
C GLY A 350 27.14 7.21 32.47
N GLY A 351 25.91 6.73 32.27
CA GLY A 351 25.23 6.74 30.98
C GLY A 351 25.62 5.60 30.04
N LEU A 352 26.52 4.70 30.45
CA LEU A 352 27.08 3.66 29.59
C LEU A 352 26.32 2.33 29.68
N THR A 353 25.10 2.32 30.19
CA THR A 353 24.36 1.07 30.41
C THR A 353 22.92 1.24 29.98
N ASP A 354 22.44 0.24 29.26
CA ASP A 354 21.07 0.19 28.76
C ASP A 354 20.42 -1.16 29.10
N LEU A 355 19.11 -1.11 29.28
CA LEU A 355 18.29 -2.32 29.31
C LEU A 355 18.27 -2.98 27.93
N ASN A 356 18.01 -4.28 27.88
CA ASN A 356 17.74 -5.00 26.64
C ASN A 356 16.27 -4.78 26.28
N PHE A 357 16.03 -3.80 25.40
CA PHE A 357 14.71 -3.25 25.09
C PHE A 357 14.52 -3.02 23.59
N TYR A 358 13.26 -2.93 23.17
CA TYR A 358 12.91 -2.32 21.89
C TYR A 358 11.64 -1.51 22.00
N ILE A 359 11.43 -0.61 21.05
CA ILE A 359 10.14 -0.01 20.74
C ILE A 359 9.76 -0.32 19.30
N SER A 360 8.45 -0.41 19.05
CA SER A 360 7.88 -0.46 17.72
C SER A 360 6.81 0.61 17.61
N ALA A 361 6.95 1.44 16.59
CA ALA A 361 6.12 2.59 16.33
C ALA A 361 5.18 2.36 15.15
N GLY A 362 4.14 3.17 15.13
CA GLY A 362 3.17 3.28 14.07
C GLY A 362 3.02 4.71 13.58
N GLN A 363 2.27 4.87 12.51
CA GLN A 363 1.81 6.16 12.02
C GLN A 363 0.31 6.14 11.74
N SER A 364 -0.27 7.32 11.59
CA SER A 364 -1.69 7.41 11.22
C SER A 364 -1.94 6.68 9.90
N ARG A 365 -3.07 5.96 9.83
CA ARG A 365 -3.53 5.33 8.59
C ARG A 365 -3.63 6.34 7.45
N ARG A 366 -4.06 7.57 7.76
CA ARG A 366 -4.11 8.71 6.83
C ARG A 366 -2.75 9.00 6.20
N THR A 367 -1.69 9.12 7.01
CA THR A 367 -0.33 9.37 6.51
C THR A 367 0.09 8.28 5.54
N ARG A 368 -0.07 7.00 5.90
CA ARG A 368 0.28 5.89 5.01
C ARG A 368 -0.49 5.91 3.68
N VAL A 369 -1.78 6.22 3.71
CA VAL A 369 -2.59 6.34 2.48
C VAL A 369 -2.02 7.42 1.56
N LEU A 370 -1.64 8.58 2.11
CA LEU A 370 -1.03 9.66 1.33
C LEU A 370 0.35 9.29 0.78
N GLU A 371 1.19 8.61 1.56
CA GLU A 371 2.50 8.11 1.11
C GLU A 371 2.38 7.15 -0.07
N LEU A 372 1.45 6.18 0.00
CA LEU A 372 1.21 5.20 -1.07
C LEU A 372 0.79 5.87 -2.38
N CYS A 373 0.08 7.00 -2.29
CA CYS A 373 -0.43 7.78 -3.41
C CYS A 373 0.50 8.93 -3.83
N ALA A 374 1.68 9.08 -3.21
CA ALA A 374 2.62 10.13 -3.57
C ALA A 374 3.40 9.77 -4.85
N ALA A 375 3.93 10.78 -5.55
CA ALA A 375 4.69 10.57 -6.79
C ALA A 375 5.94 9.66 -6.67
N PRO A 376 6.70 9.68 -5.56
CA PRO A 376 7.80 8.73 -5.33
C PRO A 376 7.33 7.27 -5.14
N ALA A 377 6.03 7.05 -4.88
CA ALA A 377 5.40 5.76 -4.67
C ALA A 377 4.46 5.41 -5.85
N GLY A 378 3.22 4.98 -5.58
CA GLY A 378 2.26 4.56 -6.61
C GLY A 378 1.69 5.72 -7.45
N GLY A 379 1.68 6.95 -6.92
CA GLY A 379 0.96 8.07 -7.51
C GLY A 379 1.72 8.88 -8.57
N GLN A 380 2.74 8.32 -9.21
CA GLN A 380 3.59 9.02 -10.18
C GLN A 380 2.86 9.70 -11.36
N PHE A 381 1.61 9.32 -11.64
CA PHE A 381 0.79 9.91 -12.70
C PHE A 381 -0.45 10.66 -12.20
N LEU A 382 -0.66 10.68 -10.89
CA LEU A 382 -1.72 11.46 -10.26
C LEU A 382 -1.30 12.94 -10.20
N ARG A 383 -2.26 13.84 -10.29
CA ARG A 383 -2.03 15.27 -10.09
C ARG A 383 -2.23 15.67 -8.64
N SER A 384 -3.26 15.12 -8.00
CA SER A 384 -3.54 15.36 -6.59
C SER A 384 -4.27 14.18 -5.95
N VAL A 385 -4.38 14.22 -4.62
CA VAL A 385 -5.13 13.24 -3.81
C VAL A 385 -6.09 14.00 -2.91
N HIS A 386 -7.38 13.76 -3.07
CA HIS A 386 -8.44 14.32 -2.25
C HIS A 386 -9.00 13.25 -1.31
N LEU A 387 -8.49 13.22 -0.09
CA LEU A 387 -9.03 12.39 0.98
C LEU A 387 -10.15 13.15 1.69
N ARG A 388 -11.41 12.84 1.34
CA ARG A 388 -12.65 13.43 1.89
C ARG A 388 -13.31 12.54 2.95
N ALA A 389 -12.57 11.55 3.45
CA ALA A 389 -12.97 10.71 4.55
C ALA A 389 -11.98 10.89 5.71
N GLU A 390 -12.50 10.91 6.93
CA GLU A 390 -11.65 10.82 8.11
C GLU A 390 -11.26 9.36 8.35
N LEU A 391 -9.95 9.12 8.43
CA LEU A 391 -9.37 7.80 8.67
C LEU A 391 -8.77 7.79 10.06
N ASP A 392 -9.32 6.97 10.93
CA ASP A 392 -8.77 6.63 12.23
C ASP A 392 -7.79 5.46 12.15
N GLY A 393 -7.16 5.18 13.28
CA GLY A 393 -6.28 4.04 13.46
C GLY A 393 -4.82 4.31 13.11
N VAL A 394 -3.98 3.47 13.69
CA VAL A 394 -2.54 3.48 13.52
C VAL A 394 -2.13 2.22 12.78
N VAL A 395 -1.20 2.36 11.84
CA VAL A 395 -0.58 1.25 11.12
C VAL A 395 0.91 1.18 11.48
N PRO A 396 1.56 0.00 11.40
CA PRO A 396 3.00 -0.10 11.62
C PRO A 396 3.76 0.90 10.77
N PHE A 397 4.74 1.59 11.37
CA PHE A 397 5.51 2.62 10.68
C PHE A 397 6.39 2.02 9.59
N ALA A 398 7.13 0.97 9.95
CA ALA A 398 7.91 0.21 9.00
C ALA A 398 7.01 -0.57 8.03
N ASP A 399 7.38 -0.56 6.75
CA ASP A 399 6.81 -1.41 5.71
C ASP A 399 7.95 -1.90 4.81
N GLU A 400 8.05 -3.22 4.64
CA GLU A 400 9.10 -3.81 3.81
C GLU A 400 8.88 -3.56 2.31
N GLY A 401 7.70 -3.09 1.91
CA GLY A 401 7.39 -2.76 0.52
C GLY A 401 7.41 -3.99 -0.38
N LEU A 402 6.80 -5.07 0.09
CA LEU A 402 6.69 -6.35 -0.64
C LEU A 402 5.36 -6.51 -1.40
N ARG A 403 4.43 -5.58 -1.20
CA ARG A 403 3.14 -5.53 -1.90
C ARG A 403 3.06 -4.24 -2.73
N PRO A 404 2.42 -4.27 -3.90
CA PRO A 404 2.20 -3.06 -4.70
C PRO A 404 1.42 -1.99 -3.92
N CYS A 405 1.69 -0.71 -4.18
CA CYS A 405 1.08 0.39 -3.41
C CYS A 405 -0.44 0.38 -3.51
N GLY A 406 -1.00 0.09 -4.68
CA GLY A 406 -2.45 0.01 -4.87
C GLY A 406 -3.11 -1.12 -4.08
N GLU A 407 -2.45 -2.27 -3.91
CA GLU A 407 -2.95 -3.37 -3.09
C GLU A 407 -2.99 -2.99 -1.60
N VAL A 408 -1.88 -2.42 -1.09
CA VAL A 408 -1.81 -1.94 0.29
C VAL A 408 -2.82 -0.83 0.53
N LEU A 409 -3.00 0.08 -0.43
CA LEU A 409 -4.02 1.13 -0.35
C LEU A 409 -5.42 0.52 -0.18
N LEU A 410 -5.80 -0.46 -1.01
CA LEU A 410 -7.12 -1.08 -0.91
C LEU A 410 -7.33 -1.82 0.42
N ASP A 411 -6.30 -2.48 0.95
CA ASP A 411 -6.34 -3.09 2.29
C ASP A 411 -6.63 -2.03 3.38
N LEU A 412 -5.97 -0.87 3.31
CA LEU A 412 -6.20 0.23 4.26
C LEU A 412 -7.58 0.87 4.13
N LEU A 413 -8.10 1.00 2.91
CA LEU A 413 -9.43 1.55 2.65
C LEU A 413 -10.55 0.56 3.01
N SER A 414 -10.30 -0.75 2.98
CA SER A 414 -11.28 -1.79 3.31
C SER A 414 -11.82 -1.70 4.74
N ARG A 415 -11.07 -1.05 5.64
CA ARG A 415 -11.42 -0.84 7.05
C ARG A 415 -12.47 0.25 7.27
N GLY A 416 -12.82 1.02 6.23
CA GLY A 416 -13.82 2.09 6.32
C GLY A 416 -13.32 3.38 6.97
N ASP A 417 -14.18 4.38 7.11
CA ASP A 417 -13.92 5.62 7.86
C ASP A 417 -14.12 5.44 9.37
N THR A 418 -14.01 6.53 10.13
CA THR A 418 -14.23 6.53 11.59
C THR A 418 -15.64 6.12 12.03
N GLN A 419 -16.61 6.09 11.11
CA GLN A 419 -17.98 5.64 11.35
C GLN A 419 -18.22 4.20 10.83
N GLY A 420 -17.17 3.52 10.36
CA GLY A 420 -17.26 2.20 9.74
C GLY A 420 -17.91 2.21 8.36
N ARG A 421 -18.12 3.38 7.75
CA ARG A 421 -18.65 3.47 6.38
C ARG A 421 -17.58 3.04 5.40
N ARG A 422 -17.98 2.21 4.45
CA ARG A 422 -17.11 1.77 3.35
C ARG A 422 -16.69 2.98 2.52
N LEU A 423 -15.46 2.93 2.02
CA LEU A 423 -14.86 3.98 1.22
C LEU A 423 -14.89 3.59 -0.26
N ARG A 424 -14.99 4.58 -1.14
CA ARG A 424 -14.71 4.43 -2.57
C ARG A 424 -13.47 5.24 -2.95
N ALA A 425 -12.74 4.76 -3.95
CA ALA A 425 -11.63 5.47 -4.56
C ALA A 425 -11.86 5.56 -6.07
N LEU A 426 -11.67 6.74 -6.68
CA LEU A 426 -11.83 6.95 -8.11
C LEU A 426 -10.82 7.97 -8.64
N VAL A 427 -10.44 7.85 -9.91
CA VAL A 427 -9.60 8.84 -10.59
C VAL A 427 -10.41 9.60 -11.64
N ASN A 428 -10.52 10.93 -11.47
CA ASN A 428 -11.23 11.80 -12.41
C ASN A 428 -10.40 12.10 -13.68
N ALA A 429 -10.96 12.88 -14.61
CA ALA A 429 -10.31 13.21 -15.88
C ALA A 429 -9.05 14.08 -15.70
N GLU A 430 -9.00 14.86 -14.62
CA GLU A 430 -7.88 15.70 -14.20
C GLU A 430 -6.74 14.88 -13.55
N ARG A 431 -6.97 13.58 -13.30
CA ARG A 431 -6.09 12.64 -12.58
C ARG A 431 -5.92 12.95 -11.10
N ASP A 432 -6.96 13.49 -10.50
CA ASP A 432 -7.08 13.55 -9.05
C ASP A 432 -7.66 12.22 -8.55
N LEU A 433 -6.98 11.62 -7.57
CA LEU A 433 -7.50 10.48 -6.83
C LEU A 433 -8.43 11.00 -5.73
N ILE A 434 -9.71 10.68 -5.83
CA ILE A 434 -10.73 11.06 -4.85
C ILE A 434 -11.05 9.83 -4.00
N ILE A 435 -10.88 9.95 -2.68
CA ILE A 435 -11.22 8.93 -1.69
C ILE A 435 -12.27 9.52 -0.76
N GLU A 436 -13.46 8.93 -0.74
CA GLU A 436 -14.60 9.44 0.02
C GLU A 436 -15.51 8.29 0.51
N PRO A 437 -16.36 8.53 1.53
CA PRO A 437 -17.33 7.53 1.95
C PRO A 437 -18.27 7.17 0.79
N LEU A 438 -18.66 5.89 0.72
CA LEU A 438 -19.73 5.48 -0.17
C LEU A 438 -21.03 6.22 0.20
N PRO A 439 -21.88 6.56 -0.79
CA PRO A 439 -23.21 7.08 -0.51
C PRO A 439 -24.00 6.06 0.32
N PRO A 440 -24.97 6.50 1.13
CA PRO A 440 -25.71 5.61 2.01
C PRO A 440 -26.65 4.70 1.19
N GLU A 441 -26.75 3.43 1.60
CA GLU A 441 -27.50 2.38 0.88
C GLU A 441 -29.00 2.74 0.73
N ASP A 442 -29.56 3.46 1.69
CA ASP A 442 -30.97 3.87 1.73
C ASP A 442 -31.31 5.02 0.76
N ASN A 443 -30.31 5.66 0.14
CA ASN A 443 -30.51 6.73 -0.84
C ASN A 443 -29.88 6.40 -2.20
N PRO A 444 -30.45 5.44 -2.95
CA PRO A 444 -29.93 5.05 -4.26
C PRO A 444 -30.18 6.12 -5.32
N ALA A 445 -29.14 6.42 -6.09
CA ALA A 445 -29.23 7.36 -7.21
C ALA A 445 -29.93 6.74 -8.43
N TRP A 446 -29.95 5.40 -8.55
CA TRP A 446 -30.32 4.70 -9.78
C TRP A 446 -31.44 3.67 -9.59
N LEU A 447 -32.17 3.43 -10.68
CA LEU A 447 -33.05 2.29 -10.91
C LEU A 447 -32.40 1.35 -11.93
N LEU A 448 -32.35 0.06 -11.58
CA LEU A 448 -31.81 -1.02 -12.40
C LEU A 448 -32.96 -1.82 -13.04
N GLY A 449 -33.04 -1.79 -14.36
CA GLY A 449 -33.94 -2.66 -15.12
C GLY A 449 -33.45 -4.12 -15.13
N MET A 450 -34.38 -5.06 -15.33
CA MET A 450 -34.05 -6.49 -15.51
C MET A 450 -33.17 -6.76 -16.73
N ASP A 451 -33.16 -5.85 -17.71
CA ASP A 451 -32.30 -5.87 -18.89
C ASP A 451 -30.89 -5.29 -18.64
N GLY A 452 -30.59 -4.92 -17.38
CA GLY A 452 -29.34 -4.33 -16.94
C GLY A 452 -29.20 -2.83 -17.19
N ARG A 453 -30.24 -2.14 -17.71
CA ARG A 453 -30.21 -0.68 -17.94
C ARG A 453 -30.29 0.10 -16.64
N LEU A 454 -29.58 1.22 -16.60
CA LEU A 454 -29.67 2.20 -15.53
C LEU A 454 -30.52 3.39 -15.96
N THR A 455 -31.43 3.78 -15.08
CA THR A 455 -32.21 5.02 -15.20
C THR A 455 -32.14 5.76 -13.86
N ALA A 456 -32.17 7.09 -13.89
CA ALA A 456 -32.36 7.90 -12.69
C ALA A 456 -33.74 7.61 -12.09
N LEU A 457 -33.97 8.01 -10.83
CA LEU A 457 -35.26 7.85 -10.16
C LEU A 457 -36.43 8.54 -10.91
N SER A 458 -36.13 9.53 -11.75
CA SER A 458 -37.09 10.22 -12.62
C SER A 458 -37.42 9.45 -13.92
N GLY A 459 -36.81 8.28 -14.16
CA GLY A 459 -36.96 7.49 -15.39
C GLY A 459 -36.02 7.88 -16.53
N ARG A 460 -35.20 8.93 -16.37
CA ARG A 460 -34.20 9.33 -17.37
C ARG A 460 -33.09 8.28 -17.50
N PRO A 461 -32.68 7.84 -18.70
CA PRO A 461 -31.51 6.98 -18.88
C PRO A 461 -30.21 7.57 -18.29
N ALA A 462 -29.39 6.70 -17.70
CA ALA A 462 -28.05 7.05 -17.25
C ALA A 462 -27.17 7.45 -18.45
N ARG A 463 -26.32 8.46 -18.24
CA ARG A 463 -25.39 9.01 -19.23
C ARG A 463 -23.96 8.62 -18.88
N LEU A 464 -23.12 8.61 -19.90
CA LEU A 464 -21.71 8.22 -19.78
C LEU A 464 -20.86 9.14 -18.89
N GLY A 465 -21.22 10.42 -18.75
CA GLY A 465 -20.49 11.39 -17.93
C GLY A 465 -20.87 11.38 -16.43
N GLU A 466 -21.86 10.58 -16.04
CA GLU A 466 -22.36 10.54 -14.66
C GLU A 466 -21.51 9.62 -13.77
N PRO A 467 -21.52 9.78 -12.43
CA PRO A 467 -20.90 8.83 -11.52
C PRO A 467 -21.68 7.50 -11.54
N LEU A 468 -21.17 6.53 -12.30
CA LEU A 468 -21.85 5.24 -12.51
C LEU A 468 -21.49 4.20 -11.44
N THR A 469 -20.19 4.03 -11.16
CA THR A 469 -19.69 3.04 -10.20
C THR A 469 -19.47 3.64 -8.81
N GLY A 470 -19.68 2.84 -7.77
CA GLY A 470 -19.66 3.32 -6.39
C GLY A 470 -20.94 4.05 -5.97
N GLU A 471 -22.03 3.87 -6.72
CA GLU A 471 -23.39 4.34 -6.42
C GLU A 471 -24.33 3.15 -6.17
N TRP A 472 -25.46 3.39 -5.52
CA TRP A 472 -26.48 2.37 -5.28
C TRP A 472 -27.61 2.42 -6.30
N ALA A 473 -28.09 1.24 -6.70
CA ALA A 473 -29.25 1.09 -7.58
C ALA A 473 -30.33 0.19 -6.96
N ARG A 474 -31.59 0.61 -7.00
CA ARG A 474 -32.74 -0.24 -6.67
C ARG A 474 -33.22 -0.98 -7.91
N LEU A 475 -33.66 -2.22 -7.75
CA LEU A 475 -34.27 -2.98 -8.85
C LEU A 475 -35.65 -2.39 -9.22
N SER A 476 -35.86 -2.08 -10.49
CA SER A 476 -37.15 -1.57 -10.99
C SER A 476 -38.26 -2.59 -10.76
N GLY A 477 -39.30 -2.20 -10.02
CA GLY A 477 -40.38 -3.11 -9.62
C GLY A 477 -39.99 -4.15 -8.56
N GLY A 478 -38.78 -4.07 -8.00
CA GLY A 478 -38.20 -5.05 -7.07
C GLY A 478 -38.66 -4.95 -5.61
N GLY A 479 -39.74 -4.22 -5.32
CA GLY A 479 -40.34 -4.14 -3.97
C GLY A 479 -39.33 -3.88 -2.85
N ALA A 480 -39.23 -4.81 -1.91
CA ALA A 480 -38.37 -4.76 -0.71
C ALA A 480 -36.92 -5.26 -0.94
N ALA A 481 -36.49 -5.50 -2.17
CA ALA A 481 -35.12 -5.93 -2.46
C ALA A 481 -34.10 -4.88 -2.02
N ARG A 482 -33.01 -5.31 -1.38
CA ARG A 482 -31.93 -4.40 -0.98
C ARG A 482 -31.28 -3.77 -2.22
N PRO A 483 -30.90 -2.49 -2.16
CA PRO A 483 -30.15 -1.84 -3.24
C PRO A 483 -28.84 -2.57 -3.56
N LEU A 484 -28.48 -2.57 -4.84
CA LEU A 484 -27.23 -3.14 -5.35
C LEU A 484 -26.18 -2.04 -5.50
N LEU A 485 -24.98 -2.26 -4.95
CA LEU A 485 -23.84 -1.40 -5.22
C LEU A 485 -23.33 -1.63 -6.65
N LEU A 486 -23.30 -0.56 -7.44
CA LEU A 486 -22.81 -0.60 -8.82
C LEU A 486 -21.27 -0.70 -8.83
N ARG A 487 -20.77 -1.94 -8.93
CA ARG A 487 -19.33 -2.21 -8.96
C ARG A 487 -18.73 -2.25 -10.36
N ARG A 488 -19.54 -2.56 -11.38
CA ARG A 488 -19.08 -2.65 -12.76
C ARG A 488 -20.18 -2.24 -13.71
N VAL A 489 -19.85 -1.28 -14.56
CA VAL A 489 -20.74 -0.78 -15.62
C VAL A 489 -20.00 -0.86 -16.95
N VAL A 490 -20.69 -1.31 -17.99
CA VAL A 490 -20.15 -1.53 -19.33
C VAL A 490 -21.00 -0.77 -20.33
N TRP A 491 -20.35 -0.10 -21.27
CA TRP A 491 -21.00 0.49 -22.43
C TRP A 491 -20.47 -0.15 -23.71
N THR A 492 -21.37 -0.40 -24.66
CA THR A 492 -21.05 -0.74 -26.05
C THR A 492 -21.96 0.07 -26.96
N PRO A 493 -21.56 0.34 -28.23
CA PRO A 493 -22.42 1.03 -29.19
C PRO A 493 -23.79 0.34 -29.38
N GLN A 494 -23.82 -1.00 -29.34
CA GLN A 494 -25.02 -1.78 -29.61
C GLN A 494 -25.97 -1.84 -28.41
N ALA A 495 -25.43 -2.08 -27.20
CA ALA A 495 -26.26 -2.26 -26.01
C ALA A 495 -26.52 -0.95 -25.26
N GLY A 496 -25.66 0.07 -25.41
CA GLY A 496 -25.59 1.22 -24.51
C GLY A 496 -25.04 0.83 -23.13
N LEU A 497 -25.34 1.64 -22.12
CA LEU A 497 -24.91 1.40 -20.73
C LEU A 497 -25.65 0.22 -20.09
N ARG A 498 -24.89 -0.67 -19.45
CA ARG A 498 -25.38 -1.86 -18.72
C ARG A 498 -24.58 -2.14 -17.46
N VAL A 499 -25.26 -2.53 -16.39
CA VAL A 499 -24.62 -3.13 -15.22
C VAL A 499 -24.19 -4.54 -15.56
N SER A 500 -22.99 -4.93 -15.11
CA SER A 500 -22.45 -6.27 -15.31
C SER A 500 -21.91 -6.83 -14.01
N ALA A 501 -21.91 -8.16 -13.86
CA ALA A 501 -21.30 -8.81 -12.71
C ALA A 501 -19.78 -8.56 -12.68
N VAL A 502 -19.22 -8.39 -11.49
CA VAL A 502 -17.77 -8.39 -11.30
C VAL A 502 -17.30 -9.84 -11.48
N GLY A 503 -16.67 -10.14 -12.62
CA GLY A 503 -16.03 -11.45 -12.87
C GLY A 503 -16.68 -12.37 -13.91
N GLY A 504 -17.58 -11.88 -14.78
CA GLY A 504 -18.19 -12.68 -15.85
C GLY A 504 -17.62 -12.43 -17.24
N GLU A 505 -16.40 -12.89 -17.54
CA GLU A 505 -16.01 -13.44 -18.85
C GLU A 505 -14.67 -14.21 -18.72
N PRO A 506 -14.43 -15.25 -19.54
CA PRO A 506 -13.42 -16.25 -19.28
C PRO A 506 -12.01 -15.65 -19.36
N ALA A 507 -11.17 -16.09 -18.43
CA ALA A 507 -9.73 -16.00 -18.61
C ALA A 507 -9.38 -16.61 -19.97
N PHE A 508 -8.98 -15.76 -20.94
CA PHE A 508 -8.10 -16.25 -21.99
C PHE A 508 -6.87 -16.83 -21.30
N PRO A 509 -6.42 -18.03 -21.69
CA PRO A 509 -5.47 -18.79 -20.91
C PRO A 509 -4.17 -17.99 -20.83
N LEU A 510 -3.85 -17.53 -19.63
CA LEU A 510 -2.46 -17.29 -19.27
C LEU A 510 -1.79 -18.66 -19.38
N SER A 511 -1.12 -18.89 -20.51
CA SER A 511 -0.20 -20.01 -20.64
C SER A 511 0.80 -19.89 -19.49
N ARG A 512 0.73 -20.82 -18.56
CA ARG A 512 1.83 -21.08 -17.63
C ARG A 512 3.04 -21.46 -18.49
N SER A 513 4.08 -20.65 -18.41
CA SER A 513 5.48 -21.06 -18.60
C SER A 513 6.25 -20.51 -17.43
#